data_AF-A0A529XQN6-F1
#
_entry.id   AF-A0A529XQN6-F1
#
_cell.length_a   1.000
_cell.length_b   1.000
_cell.length_c   1.000
_cell.angle_alpha   90.00
_cell.angle_beta   90.00
_cell.angle_gamma   90.00
#
_symmetry.space_group_name_H-M   'P 1'
#
loop_
_entity.id
_entity.type
_entity.pdbx_description
1 polymer ?
#
loop_
_entity_poly.entity_id
_entity_poly.type
_entity_poly.pdbx_seq_one_letter_code
_entity_poly.pdbx_strand_id
1 'polypeptide(L)' 'MKGWRLASDIGGTFTDIAFIAEDGLLSTIKVPSTPQNYASGVIE' A
#
# COMPACT_ATOMS: atom_id res chain seq x y z
N MET A 1 -19.06 -1.22 -8.87
CA MET A 1 -17.60 -1.20 -9.09
C MET A 1 -17.09 -2.58 -8.74
N LYS A 2 -16.56 -3.36 -9.69
CA LYS A 2 -15.99 -4.70 -9.44
C LYS A 2 -14.48 -4.63 -9.60
N GLY A 3 -13.75 -5.31 -8.73
CA GLY A 3 -12.30 -5.43 -8.79
C GLY A 3 -11.59 -4.84 -7.57
N TRP A 4 -10.38 -5.34 -7.36
CA TRP A 4 -9.46 -4.87 -6.32
C TRP A 4 -9.01 -3.44 -6.62
N ARG A 5 -8.91 -2.63 -5.57
CA ARG A 5 -8.31 -1.30 -5.64
C ARG A 5 -7.17 -1.23 -4.66
N LEU A 6 -6.01 -0.76 -5.12
CA LEU A 6 -4.81 -0.58 -4.31
C LEU A 6 -4.36 0.87 -4.42
N ALA A 7 -3.93 1.45 -3.31
CA ALA A 7 -3.27 2.75 -3.25
C ALA A 7 -2.05 2.65 -2.34
N SER A 8 -1.00 3.39 -2.68
CA SER A 8 0.19 3.54 -1.86
C SER A 8 0.52 5.01 -1.70
N ASP A 9 0.91 5.40 -0.50
CA ASP A 9 1.46 6.71 -0.16
C ASP A 9 2.87 6.52 0.43
N ILE A 10 3.88 6.93 -0.34
CA ILE A 10 5.29 6.74 0.00
C ILE A 10 5.77 7.97 0.78
N GLY A 11 6.04 7.78 2.07
CA GLY A 11 6.70 8.77 2.92
C GLY A 11 8.21 8.54 3.05
N GLY A 12 8.86 9.39 3.85
CA GLY A 12 10.30 9.25 4.15
C GLY A 12 10.62 8.14 5.15
N THR A 13 9.77 7.95 6.17
CA THR A 13 9.97 6.93 7.22
C THR A 13 9.14 5.68 6.97
N PHE A 14 7.89 5.86 6.54
CA PHE A 14 6.94 4.80 6.32
C PHE A 14 6.23 4.96 4.97
N THR A 15 5.82 3.83 4.41
CA THR A 15 4.92 3.73 3.27
C THR A 15 3.59 3.18 3.77
N ASP A 16 2.51 3.88 3.45
CA ASP A 16 1.15 3.49 3.77
C ASP A 16 0.53 2.80 2.55
N ILE A 17 -0.14 1.67 2.75
CA ILE A 17 -0.81 0.91 1.70
C ILE A 17 -2.27 0.72 2.12
N ALA A 18 -3.18 1.04 1.22
CA ALA A 18 -4.61 0.79 1.37
C ALA A 18 -5.09 -0.13 0.24
N PHE A 19 -5.86 -1.15 0.60
CA PHE A 19 -6.53 -1.99 -0.40
C PHE A 19 -8.01 -2.14 -0.09
N ILE A 20 -8.83 -2.15 -1.14
CA ILE A 20 -10.25 -2.45 -1.08
C ILE A 20 -10.48 -3.73 -1.87
N ALA A 21 -10.92 -4.78 -1.17
CA ALA A 21 -11.31 -6.05 -1.76
C ALA A 21 -12.63 -5.91 -2.55
N GLU A 22 -12.96 -6.95 -3.31
CA GLU A 22 -14.15 -6.91 -4.19
C GLU A 22 -15.47 -6.81 -3.42
N ASP A 23 -15.51 -7.30 -2.18
CA ASP A 23 -16.64 -7.20 -1.24
C ASP A 23 -16.73 -5.83 -0.55
N GLY A 24 -15.80 -4.93 -0.86
CA GLY A 24 -15.72 -3.60 -0.28
C GLY A 24 -14.96 -3.52 1.04
N LEU A 25 -14.38 -4.63 1.52
CA LEU A 25 -13.55 -4.60 2.73
C LEU A 25 -12.31 -3.74 2.50
N LEU A 26 -12.15 -2.71 3.34
CA LEU A 26 -10.95 -1.88 3.39
C LEU A 26 -9.96 -2.46 4.39
N SER A 27 -8.70 -2.52 4.01
CA SER A 27 -7.60 -2.85 4.89
C SER A 27 -6.40 -1.95 4.60
N THR A 28 -5.64 -1.67 5.65
CA THR A 28 -4.49 -0.76 5.59
C THR A 28 -3.29 -1.40 6.27
N ILE A 29 -2.10 -1.21 5.71
CA ILE A 29 -0.84 -1.59 6.33
C ILE A 29 0.16 -0.44 6.22
N LYS A 30 1.00 -0.31 7.24
CA LYS A 30 2.12 0.64 7.29
C LYS A 30 3.41 -0.14 7.40
N VAL A 31 4.33 0.10 6.47
CA VAL A 31 5.64 -0.55 6.44
C VAL A 31 6.75 0.49 6.41
N PRO A 32 7.98 0.17 6.86
CA PRO A 32 9.12 1.09 6.71
C PRO A 32 9.34 1.44 5.23
N SER A 33 9.64 2.70 4.95
CA SER A 33 10.04 3.09 3.60
C SER A 33 11.40 2.50 3.25
N THR A 34 11.61 2.26 1.96
CA THR A 34 12.85 1.73 1.39
C THR A 34 13.48 2.76 0.45
N PRO A 35 14.15 3.82 0.93
CA PRO A 35 14.64 4.92 0.07
C PRO A 35 15.60 4.51 -1.04
N GLN A 36 16.28 3.37 -0.89
CA GLN A 36 17.15 2.81 -1.93
C GLN A 36 16.35 2.21 -3.09
N ASN A 37 15.12 1.76 -2.83
CA ASN A 37 14.17 1.27 -3.83
C ASN A 37 12.75 1.31 -3.27
N TYR A 38 11.98 2.37 -3.52
CA TYR A 38 10.64 2.51 -2.96
C TYR A 38 9.65 1.44 -3.41
N ALA A 39 9.89 0.79 -4.55
CA ALA A 39 9.03 -0.31 -5.00
C ALA A 39 9.04 -1.47 -4.00
N SER A 40 10.19 -1.76 -3.37
CA SER A 40 10.31 -2.84 -2.37
C SER A 40 9.34 -2.64 -1.20
N GLY A 41 9.23 -1.43 -0.64
CA GLY A 41 8.26 -1.14 0.42
C GLY A 41 6.79 -1.19 -0.01
N VAL A 42 6.49 -1.37 -1.31
CA VAL A 42 5.12 -1.53 -1.82
C VAL A 42 4.80 -2.98 -2.17
N ILE A 43 5.79 -3.76 -2.62
CA ILE A 43 5.57 -5.08 -3.24
C ILE A 43 6.11 -6.27 -2.43
N GLU A 44 7.03 -6.04 -1.48
CA GLU A 44 7.62 -7.07 -0.61
C GLU A 44 6.85 -7.22 0.71
#